data_AF-A0A849B4L9-F1
#
_entry.id   AF-A0A849B4L9-F1
#
_cell.length_a   1.000
_cell.length_b   1.000
_cell.length_c   1.000
_cell.angle_alpha   90.00
_cell.angle_beta   90.00
_cell.angle_gamma   90.00
#
_symmetry.space_group_name_H-M   'P 1'
#
loop_
_entity.id
_entity.type
_entity.pdbx_description
1 polymer ?
#
loop_
_entity_poly.entity_id
_entity_poly.type
_entity_poly.pdbx_seq_one_letter_code
_entity_poly.pdbx_strand_id
1 'polypeptide(L)'
;MSAVGKDSFTLKDIEGKFGVSRGTVASLTRAGLLEPAKGSRGERKYSFQDVVLIRTADSLKKANVPPRRVTRALQRLKAWSQDRPLSGVRVAAVGNGVVVSEAHRQWEVETGQLVMELQPSRSQPGAVLSIQSARKAEDRADDRADVGTDAGTDAGTWFQLGCQLEAQDMREAEQAYRRAIAIAPDYTDPYLNLGCLLTEAGRVQEAESLYRDAVAAIGDEPLLHFNLGVTLEDLERYEDALRSYHRCIDIAPDMADAHFNAARLHEQLGDAHRAIRHFNQYRKYCR
;
A
#
# COMPACT_ATOMS: atom_id res chain seq x y z
N MET A 1 32.75 -14.52 -14.21
CA MET A 1 32.22 -15.87 -13.93
C MET A 1 30.92 -15.69 -13.18
N SER A 2 29.80 -15.74 -13.89
CA SER A 2 28.48 -15.37 -13.36
C SER A 2 27.94 -16.47 -12.45
N ALA A 3 27.64 -16.09 -11.20
CA ALA A 3 26.96 -16.92 -10.24
C ALA A 3 25.52 -17.18 -10.73
N VAL A 4 25.29 -18.38 -11.27
CA VAL A 4 23.93 -18.90 -11.46
C VAL A 4 23.38 -19.18 -10.06
N GLY A 5 22.63 -18.22 -9.51
CA GLY A 5 21.91 -18.36 -8.25
C GLY A 5 20.94 -19.53 -8.30
N LYS A 6 20.69 -20.15 -7.13
CA LYS A 6 19.95 -21.41 -6.93
C LYS A 6 18.51 -21.47 -7.46
N ASP A 7 17.94 -20.38 -7.99
CA ASP A 7 16.55 -20.28 -8.43
C ASP A 7 16.43 -19.97 -9.93
N SER A 8 16.73 -20.97 -10.76
CA SER A 8 16.55 -20.89 -12.22
C SER A 8 15.24 -21.54 -12.65
N PHE A 9 14.44 -20.87 -13.48
CA PHE A 9 13.15 -21.36 -13.96
C PHE A 9 13.24 -21.91 -15.38
N THR A 10 12.56 -23.03 -15.65
CA THR A 10 12.44 -23.55 -17.02
C THR A 10 11.25 -22.92 -17.73
N LEU A 11 11.20 -23.03 -19.07
CA LEU A 11 10.02 -22.61 -19.83
C LEU A 11 8.74 -23.31 -19.35
N LYS A 12 8.85 -24.58 -18.96
CA LYS A 12 7.74 -25.38 -18.43
C LYS A 12 7.25 -24.85 -17.09
N ASP A 13 8.15 -24.39 -16.22
CA ASP A 13 7.78 -23.72 -14.97
C ASP A 13 7.07 -22.39 -15.24
N ILE A 14 7.56 -21.62 -16.21
CA ILE A 14 6.99 -20.32 -16.57
C ILE A 14 5.54 -20.45 -17.03
N GLU A 15 5.25 -21.45 -17.86
CA GLU A 15 3.89 -21.72 -18.31
C GLU A 15 3.01 -22.29 -17.19
N GLY A 16 3.48 -23.35 -16.53
CA GLY A 16 2.66 -24.11 -15.60
C GLY A 16 2.38 -23.39 -14.29
N LYS A 17 3.38 -22.68 -13.74
CA LYS A 17 3.25 -22.00 -12.44
C LYS A 17 2.78 -20.56 -12.55
N PHE A 18 3.06 -19.89 -13.67
CA PHE A 18 2.78 -18.46 -13.82
C PHE A 18 1.76 -18.14 -14.91
N GLY A 19 1.28 -19.14 -15.66
CA GLY A 19 0.19 -18.98 -16.64
C GLY A 19 0.56 -18.09 -17.83
N VAL A 20 1.85 -17.97 -18.16
CA VAL A 20 2.34 -17.10 -19.23
C VAL A 20 2.56 -17.91 -20.52
N SER A 21 2.14 -17.37 -21.67
CA SER A 21 2.26 -18.07 -22.96
C SER A 21 3.71 -18.18 -23.47
N ARG A 22 4.07 -19.31 -24.12
CA ARG A 22 5.36 -19.44 -24.84
C ARG A 22 5.61 -18.33 -25.84
N GLY A 23 4.54 -17.85 -26.48
CA GLY A 23 4.60 -16.76 -27.45
C GLY A 23 5.14 -15.47 -26.84
N THR A 24 4.74 -15.14 -25.60
CA THR A 24 5.27 -13.99 -24.88
C THR A 24 6.75 -14.17 -24.54
N VAL A 25 7.15 -15.32 -24.02
CA VAL A 25 8.56 -15.61 -23.70
C VAL A 25 9.44 -15.58 -24.96
N ALA A 26 8.99 -16.18 -26.05
CA ALA A 26 9.70 -16.18 -27.34
C ALA A 26 9.80 -14.78 -27.96
N SER A 27 8.77 -13.96 -27.82
CA SER A 27 8.77 -12.57 -28.28
C SER A 27 9.79 -11.73 -27.50
N LEU A 28 9.85 -11.87 -26.18
CA LEU A 28 10.78 -11.13 -25.34
C LEU A 28 12.24 -11.58 -25.54
N THR A 29 12.45 -12.88 -25.74
CA THR A 29 13.78 -13.43 -26.08
C THR A 29 14.28 -12.87 -27.42
N ARG A 30 13.42 -12.84 -28.46
CA ARG A 30 13.76 -12.24 -29.76
C ARG A 30 14.03 -10.73 -29.68
N ALA A 31 13.39 -10.05 -28.74
CA ALA A 31 13.60 -8.63 -28.49
C ALA A 31 14.87 -8.32 -27.67
N GLY A 32 15.67 -9.33 -27.31
CA GLY A 32 16.89 -9.18 -26.51
C GLY A 32 16.63 -8.82 -25.04
N LEU A 33 15.38 -8.90 -24.59
CA LEU A 33 15.01 -8.56 -23.22
C LEU A 33 15.36 -9.66 -22.22
N LEU A 34 15.35 -10.92 -22.69
CA LEU A 34 15.67 -12.09 -21.89
C LEU A 34 16.94 -12.73 -22.42
N GLU A 35 17.87 -13.04 -21.52
CA GLU A 35 19.12 -13.74 -21.84
C GLU A 35 19.16 -15.07 -21.08
N PRO A 36 18.37 -16.06 -21.52
CA PRO A 36 18.29 -17.33 -20.79
C PRO A 36 19.63 -18.05 -20.81
N ALA A 37 20.09 -18.47 -19.64
CA ALA A 37 21.26 -19.32 -19.51
C ALA A 37 21.00 -20.70 -20.14
N LYS A 38 22.02 -21.27 -20.78
CA LYS A 38 21.94 -22.65 -21.29
C LYS A 38 22.17 -23.62 -20.14
N GLY A 39 21.18 -24.45 -19.84
CA GLY A 39 21.29 -25.56 -18.92
C GLY A 39 22.12 -26.71 -19.49
N SER A 40 22.49 -27.65 -18.62
CA SER A 40 23.33 -28.81 -18.94
C SER A 40 22.73 -29.76 -20.00
N ARG A 41 21.41 -29.71 -20.21
CA ARG A 41 20.67 -30.53 -21.20
C ARG A 41 20.17 -29.72 -22.40
N GLY A 42 20.72 -28.52 -22.64
CA GLY A 42 20.26 -27.62 -23.71
C GLY A 42 18.94 -26.89 -23.40
N GLU A 43 18.42 -27.03 -22.19
CA GLU A 43 17.24 -26.32 -21.71
C GLU A 43 17.55 -24.83 -21.47
N ARG A 44 16.59 -23.94 -21.74
CA ARG A 44 16.70 -22.51 -21.45
C ARG A 44 16.29 -22.25 -20.01
N LYS A 45 17.20 -21.69 -19.23
CA LYS A 45 17.01 -21.32 -17.83
C LYS A 45 16.87 -19.82 -17.69
N TYR A 46 15.80 -19.39 -17.06
CA TYR A 46 15.45 -18.00 -16.84
C TYR A 46 15.73 -17.63 -15.39
N SER A 47 16.29 -16.44 -15.17
CA SER A 47 16.47 -15.87 -13.84
C SER A 47 15.13 -15.45 -13.23
N PHE A 48 15.11 -15.16 -11.93
CA PHE A 48 13.92 -14.57 -11.29
C PHE A 48 13.54 -13.22 -11.93
N GLN A 49 14.53 -12.39 -12.27
CA GLN A 49 14.31 -11.10 -12.95
C GLN A 49 13.64 -11.30 -14.32
N ASP A 50 14.06 -12.33 -15.07
CA ASP A 50 13.41 -12.70 -16.34
C ASP A 50 11.95 -13.07 -16.13
N VAL A 51 11.62 -13.83 -15.08
CA VAL A 51 10.24 -14.21 -14.77
C VAL A 51 9.38 -13.00 -14.43
N VAL A 52 9.91 -12.03 -13.67
CA VAL A 52 9.22 -10.77 -13.38
C VAL A 52 8.92 -10.01 -14.67
N LEU A 53 9.91 -9.81 -15.54
CA LEU A 53 9.74 -9.13 -16.83
C LEU A 53 8.72 -9.85 -17.74
N ILE A 54 8.75 -11.18 -17.76
CA ILE A 54 7.81 -12.02 -18.51
C ILE A 54 6.38 -11.80 -18.04
N ARG A 55 6.14 -11.82 -16.72
CA ARG A 55 4.80 -11.61 -16.14
C ARG A 55 4.28 -10.19 -16.41
N THR A 56 5.14 -9.19 -16.25
CA THR A 56 4.79 -7.79 -16.54
C THR A 56 4.40 -7.62 -18.01
N ALA A 57 5.17 -8.21 -18.94
CA ALA A 57 4.85 -8.17 -20.37
C ALA A 57 3.49 -8.81 -20.68
N ASP A 58 3.19 -9.94 -20.04
CA ASP A 58 1.94 -10.68 -20.23
C ASP A 58 0.73 -9.89 -19.70
N SER A 59 0.85 -9.30 -18.52
CA SER A 59 -0.16 -8.41 -17.95
C SER A 59 -0.43 -7.17 -18.82
N LEU A 60 0.62 -6.51 -19.32
CA LEU A 60 0.47 -5.34 -20.20
C LEU A 60 -0.20 -5.71 -21.54
N LYS A 61 0.12 -6.89 -22.10
CA LYS A 61 -0.56 -7.39 -23.30
C LYS A 61 -2.03 -7.68 -23.05
N LYS A 62 -2.38 -8.30 -21.92
CA LYS A 62 -3.77 -8.55 -21.52
C LYS A 62 -4.55 -7.24 -21.31
N ALA A 63 -3.87 -6.17 -20.93
CA ALA A 63 -4.42 -4.81 -20.86
C ALA A 63 -4.46 -4.07 -22.22
N ASN A 64 -4.30 -4.78 -23.35
CA ASN A 64 -4.30 -4.23 -24.72
C ASN A 64 -3.22 -3.16 -25.00
N VAL A 65 -2.13 -3.14 -24.25
CA VAL A 65 -1.00 -2.24 -24.54
C VAL A 65 -0.28 -2.71 -25.82
N PRO A 66 0.01 -1.80 -26.79
CA PRO A 66 0.67 -2.19 -28.03
C PRO A 66 2.02 -2.90 -27.80
N PRO A 67 2.31 -4.04 -28.48
CA PRO A 67 3.51 -4.84 -28.23
C PRO A 67 4.84 -4.09 -28.33
N ARG A 68 4.92 -3.11 -29.25
CA ARG A 68 6.09 -2.24 -29.41
C ARG A 68 6.35 -1.39 -28.17
N ARG A 69 5.31 -0.88 -27.50
CA ARG A 69 5.40 -0.09 -26.26
C ARG A 69 5.77 -0.95 -25.07
N VAL A 70 5.14 -2.12 -24.94
CA VAL A 70 5.53 -3.12 -23.92
C VAL A 70 7.02 -3.42 -24.00
N THR A 71 7.53 -3.63 -25.21
CA THR A 71 8.95 -3.95 -25.42
C THR A 71 9.86 -2.78 -25.03
N ARG A 72 9.55 -1.55 -25.45
CA ARG A 72 10.31 -0.34 -25.08
C ARG A 72 10.28 -0.05 -23.58
N ALA A 73 9.11 -0.19 -22.95
CA ALA A 73 8.95 0.02 -21.51
C ALA A 73 9.80 -0.97 -20.71
N LEU A 74 9.78 -2.25 -21.08
CA LEU A 74 10.59 -3.27 -20.42
C LEU A 74 12.09 -3.08 -20.67
N GLN A 75 12.50 -2.57 -21.84
CA GLN A 75 13.91 -2.25 -22.11
C GLN A 75 14.44 -1.16 -21.18
N ARG A 76 13.64 -0.10 -20.97
CA ARG A 76 13.99 0.98 -20.04
C ARG A 76 13.96 0.51 -18.59
N LEU A 77 12.99 -0.30 -18.21
CA LEU A 77 12.92 -0.89 -16.87
C LEU A 77 14.13 -1.81 -16.61
N LYS A 78 14.53 -2.62 -17.59
CA LYS A 78 15.73 -3.47 -17.49
C LYS A 78 17.01 -2.64 -17.37
N ALA A 79 17.13 -1.53 -18.11
CA ALA A 79 18.26 -0.62 -17.98
C ALA A 79 18.30 0.07 -16.60
N TRP A 80 17.15 0.46 -16.06
CA TRP A 80 17.05 1.08 -14.74
C TRP A 80 17.32 0.12 -13.58
N SER A 81 16.98 -1.16 -13.73
CA SER A 81 17.11 -2.20 -12.69
C SER A 81 18.45 -2.95 -12.68
N GLN A 82 19.46 -2.51 -13.44
CA GLN A 82 20.77 -3.20 -13.45
C GLN A 82 21.44 -3.22 -12.07
N ASP A 83 21.27 -2.14 -11.28
CA ASP A 83 21.86 -2.00 -9.94
C ASP A 83 20.80 -1.91 -8.82
N ARG A 84 19.54 -2.19 -9.13
CA ARG A 84 18.41 -2.00 -8.19
C ARG A 84 17.48 -3.20 -8.20
N PRO A 85 17.05 -3.71 -7.04
CA PRO A 85 16.07 -4.78 -6.99
C PRO A 85 14.72 -4.29 -7.52
N LEU A 86 14.04 -5.13 -8.30
CA LEU A 86 12.67 -4.85 -8.79
C LEU A 86 11.59 -5.12 -7.70
N SER A 87 11.98 -5.41 -6.46
CA SER A 87 11.07 -5.57 -5.34
C SER A 87 10.42 -4.22 -5.00
N GLY A 88 9.09 -4.18 -4.87
CA GLY A 88 8.33 -2.95 -4.61
C GLY A 88 7.95 -2.14 -5.86
N VAL A 89 8.49 -2.47 -7.04
CA VAL A 89 8.18 -1.77 -8.30
C VAL A 89 6.86 -2.30 -8.87
N ARG A 90 5.85 -1.43 -8.96
CA ARG A 90 4.57 -1.73 -9.61
C ARG A 90 4.58 -1.18 -11.04
N VAL A 91 4.10 -1.98 -11.99
CA VAL A 91 3.98 -1.58 -13.40
C VAL A 91 2.52 -1.67 -13.82
N ALA A 92 1.95 -0.57 -14.27
CA ALA A 92 0.55 -0.47 -14.67
C ALA A 92 0.40 0.12 -16.08
N ALA A 93 -0.68 -0.25 -16.75
CA ALA A 93 -1.13 0.43 -17.96
C ALA A 93 -2.10 1.54 -17.56
N VAL A 94 -1.79 2.79 -17.94
CA VAL A 94 -2.66 3.95 -17.69
C VAL A 94 -2.96 4.60 -19.04
N GLY A 95 -4.22 4.49 -19.48
CA GLY A 95 -4.62 4.88 -20.84
C GLY A 95 -3.80 4.14 -21.91
N ASN A 96 -3.05 4.89 -22.72
CA ASN A 96 -2.15 4.32 -23.73
C ASN A 96 -0.68 4.19 -23.24
N GLY A 97 -0.37 4.59 -22.00
CA GLY A 97 0.97 4.63 -21.43
C GLY A 97 1.27 3.47 -20.48
N VAL A 98 2.57 3.26 -20.21
CA VAL A 98 3.04 2.37 -19.15
C VAL A 98 3.62 3.25 -18.04
N VAL A 99 3.10 3.08 -16.83
CA VAL A 99 3.54 3.81 -15.64
C VAL A 99 4.24 2.84 -14.71
N VAL A 100 5.37 3.26 -14.17
CA VAL A 100 6.06 2.56 -13.10
C VAL A 100 5.87 3.37 -11.82
N SER A 101 5.51 2.67 -10.74
CA SER A 101 5.37 3.25 -9.41
C SER A 101 6.30 2.55 -8.42
N GLU A 102 7.05 3.35 -7.68
CA GLU A 102 7.98 2.95 -6.62
C GLU A 102 7.76 3.88 -5.43
N ALA A 103 7.39 3.32 -4.27
CA ALA A 103 6.97 4.09 -3.08
C ALA A 103 5.93 5.18 -3.42
N HIS A 104 6.35 6.45 -3.46
CA HIS A 104 5.53 7.64 -3.75
C HIS A 104 5.82 8.28 -5.12
N ARG A 105 6.69 7.69 -5.93
CA ARG A 105 7.07 8.24 -7.24
C ARG A 105 6.42 7.42 -8.34
N GLN A 106 5.63 8.09 -9.16
CA GLN A 106 5.12 7.54 -10.42
C GLN A 106 5.79 8.25 -11.58
N TRP A 107 6.23 7.48 -12.58
CA TRP A 107 6.73 8.05 -13.82
C TRP A 107 6.26 7.25 -15.02
N GLU A 108 6.07 7.96 -16.13
CA GLU A 108 5.80 7.34 -17.41
C GLU A 108 7.10 6.76 -17.97
N VAL A 109 7.11 5.47 -18.26
CA VAL A 109 8.34 4.73 -18.63
C VAL A 109 8.92 5.23 -19.95
N GLU A 110 8.07 5.67 -20.87
CA GLU A 110 8.48 6.11 -22.22
C GLU A 110 9.00 7.54 -22.29
N THR A 111 8.68 8.39 -21.34
CA THR A 111 9.16 9.78 -21.32
C THR A 111 10.14 10.03 -20.18
N GLY A 112 10.11 9.20 -19.13
CA GLY A 112 10.81 9.48 -17.88
C GLY A 112 10.17 10.63 -17.09
N GLN A 113 9.00 11.11 -17.55
CA GLN A 113 8.31 12.23 -16.92
C GLN A 113 7.64 11.74 -15.65
N LEU A 114 7.86 12.47 -14.55
CA LEU A 114 7.12 12.28 -13.31
C LEU A 114 5.65 12.56 -13.58
N VAL A 115 4.80 11.59 -13.28
CA VAL A 115 3.35 11.75 -13.35
C VAL A 115 2.92 12.39 -12.04
N MET A 116 2.62 13.70 -12.08
CA MET A 116 1.94 14.35 -10.97
C MET A 116 0.48 13.88 -10.95
N GLU A 117 0.08 13.22 -9.86
CA GLU A 117 -1.32 12.89 -9.60
C GLU A 117 -2.07 14.17 -9.21
N LEU A 118 -2.90 14.69 -10.11
CA LEU A 118 -3.75 15.88 -9.89
C LEU A 118 -5.21 15.51 -9.55
N GLN A 119 -5.48 14.26 -9.14
CA GLN A 119 -6.79 13.80 -8.68
C GLN A 119 -6.67 12.91 -7.45
N PRO A 120 -7.65 12.92 -6.53
CA PRO A 120 -7.61 12.11 -5.33
C PRO A 120 -7.72 10.65 -5.75
N SER A 121 -6.59 9.95 -5.65
CA SER A 121 -6.51 8.51 -5.81
C SER A 121 -7.57 7.84 -4.93
N ARG A 122 -8.38 6.94 -5.51
CA ARG A 122 -9.14 5.94 -4.74
C ARG A 122 -8.22 5.34 -3.69
N SER A 123 -8.57 5.55 -2.42
CA SER A 123 -8.04 4.94 -1.20
C SER A 123 -6.60 4.42 -1.35
N GLN A 124 -5.62 5.30 -1.12
CA GLN A 124 -4.23 4.88 -1.01
C GLN A 124 -4.09 3.97 0.23
N PRO A 125 -3.49 2.77 0.10
CA PRO A 125 -2.97 2.07 1.26
C PRO A 125 -1.86 2.94 1.87
N GLY A 126 -2.08 3.41 3.10
CA GLY A 126 -1.17 4.34 3.81
C GLY A 126 -1.71 5.75 4.00
N ALA A 127 -2.89 6.10 3.49
CA ALA A 127 -3.58 7.31 3.94
C ALA A 127 -4.21 7.06 5.32
N VAL A 128 -4.19 8.07 6.18
CA VAL A 128 -4.94 8.06 7.44
C VAL A 128 -6.42 7.81 7.10
N LEU A 129 -7.00 6.75 7.67
CA LEU A 129 -8.38 6.42 7.38
C LEU A 129 -9.28 7.37 8.18
N SER A 130 -9.98 8.26 7.48
CA SER A 130 -11.18 8.90 8.03
C SER A 130 -12.26 7.84 8.26
N ILE A 131 -13.15 8.04 9.23
CA ILE A 131 -14.26 7.14 9.54
C ILE A 131 -15.14 6.86 8.33
N GLN A 132 -15.25 7.81 7.39
CA GLN A 132 -15.99 7.62 6.14
C GLN A 132 -15.34 6.58 5.21
N SER A 133 -14.02 6.41 5.28
CA SER A 133 -13.27 5.36 4.60
C SER A 133 -13.24 4.03 5.36
N ALA A 134 -13.29 4.06 6.71
CA ALA A 134 -13.33 2.85 7.55
C ALA A 134 -14.71 2.17 7.53
N ARG A 135 -15.82 2.91 7.68
CA ARG A 135 -17.19 2.36 7.67
C ARG A 135 -17.59 1.74 6.33
N LYS A 136 -16.99 2.18 5.21
CA LYS A 136 -17.18 1.56 3.88
C LYS A 136 -16.51 0.20 3.73
N ALA A 137 -15.54 -0.13 4.60
CA ALA A 137 -14.91 -1.44 4.67
C ALA A 137 -15.67 -2.40 5.62
N GLU A 138 -16.38 -1.86 6.60
CA GLU A 138 -17.13 -2.60 7.63
C GLU A 138 -18.52 -3.10 7.20
N ASP A 139 -19.08 -2.62 6.07
CA ASP A 139 -20.31 -3.13 5.43
C ASP A 139 -20.24 -4.61 4.98
N ARG A 140 -19.23 -5.37 5.42
CA ARG A 140 -19.04 -6.81 5.17
C ARG A 140 -18.98 -7.69 6.43
N ALA A 141 -19.10 -7.14 7.62
CA ALA A 141 -19.16 -7.92 8.85
C ALA A 141 -20.22 -7.36 9.81
N ASP A 142 -21.46 -7.82 9.61
CA ASP A 142 -22.52 -7.72 10.62
C ASP A 142 -22.08 -8.34 11.96
N ASP A 143 -22.67 -7.82 13.05
CA ASP A 143 -22.64 -8.33 14.44
C ASP A 143 -21.40 -8.07 15.31
N ARG A 144 -21.02 -6.78 15.48
CA ARG A 144 -20.54 -6.31 16.81
C ARG A 144 -21.46 -5.23 17.35
N ALA A 145 -22.20 -5.65 18.37
CA ALA A 145 -23.15 -4.88 19.13
C ALA A 145 -22.54 -3.60 19.73
N ASP A 146 -23.26 -2.50 19.55
CA ASP A 146 -23.73 -1.61 20.62
C ASP A 146 -22.72 -1.31 21.74
N VAL A 147 -21.79 -0.39 21.49
CA VAL A 147 -21.12 0.39 22.54
C VAL A 147 -20.99 1.84 22.06
N GLY A 148 -21.89 2.70 22.54
CA GLY A 148 -21.64 4.14 22.63
C GLY A 148 -22.48 5.08 21.76
N THR A 149 -23.68 4.71 21.30
CA THR A 149 -24.63 5.69 20.73
C THR A 149 -25.31 6.59 21.77
N ASP A 150 -24.76 6.69 22.98
CA ASP A 150 -25.12 7.69 23.99
C ASP A 150 -23.93 8.61 24.31
N ALA A 151 -23.02 8.85 23.34
CA ALA A 151 -22.16 10.03 23.39
C ALA A 151 -23.09 11.24 23.60
N GLY A 152 -23.07 11.81 24.80
CA GLY A 152 -24.07 12.79 25.25
C GLY A 152 -24.39 13.76 24.13
N THR A 153 -25.68 14.03 23.87
CA THR A 153 -26.20 14.68 22.64
C THR A 153 -25.32 15.82 22.11
N ASP A 154 -24.66 16.55 23.00
CA ASP A 154 -23.68 17.59 22.70
C ASP A 154 -22.39 17.09 22.00
N ALA A 155 -21.73 16.02 22.45
CA ALA A 155 -20.49 15.50 21.84
C ALA A 155 -20.70 15.04 20.39
N GLY A 156 -21.76 14.27 20.15
CA GLY A 156 -22.15 13.86 18.79
C GLY A 156 -22.46 15.06 17.89
N THR A 157 -23.14 16.08 18.43
CA THR A 157 -23.43 17.32 17.71
C THR A 157 -22.14 18.07 17.33
N TRP A 158 -21.19 18.19 18.25
CA TRP A 158 -19.88 18.82 17.97
C TRP A 158 -19.07 18.03 16.93
N PHE A 159 -19.10 16.70 16.98
CA PHE A 159 -18.47 15.86 15.96
C PHE A 159 -19.07 16.05 14.56
N GLN A 160 -20.41 16.07 14.48
CA GLN A 160 -21.11 16.34 13.22
C GLN A 160 -20.80 17.73 12.66
N LEU A 161 -20.73 18.74 13.53
CA LEU A 161 -20.31 20.09 13.15
C LEU A 161 -18.89 20.09 12.59
N GLY A 162 -17.96 19.41 13.26
CA GLY A 162 -16.58 19.24 12.78
C GLY A 162 -16.53 18.66 11.36
N CYS A 163 -17.26 17.56 11.12
CA CYS A 163 -17.35 16.93 9.80
C CYS A 163 -17.87 17.88 8.70
N GLN A 164 -18.82 18.75 9.02
CA GLN A 164 -19.39 19.72 8.05
C GLN A 164 -18.41 20.85 7.70
N LEU A 165 -17.53 21.19 8.65
CA LEU A 165 -16.58 22.29 8.54
C LEU A 165 -15.26 21.89 7.91
N GLU A 166 -14.91 20.59 7.83
CA GLU A 166 -13.61 20.13 7.29
C GLU A 166 -13.26 20.74 5.92
N ALA A 167 -14.24 20.85 5.02
CA ALA A 167 -14.05 21.40 3.68
C ALA A 167 -14.18 22.94 3.60
N GLN A 168 -14.69 23.59 4.65
CA GLN A 168 -15.03 25.03 4.66
C GLN A 168 -14.03 25.82 5.50
N ASP A 169 -13.80 25.38 6.73
CA ASP A 169 -12.86 25.98 7.68
C ASP A 169 -12.21 24.90 8.55
N MET A 170 -10.96 24.58 8.21
CA MET A 170 -10.14 23.60 8.92
C MET A 170 -9.94 23.94 10.40
N ARG A 171 -9.90 25.23 10.76
CA ARG A 171 -9.65 25.65 12.15
C ARG A 171 -10.90 25.48 12.99
N GLU A 172 -12.07 25.80 12.46
CA GLU A 172 -13.32 25.57 13.18
C GLU A 172 -13.65 24.08 13.28
N ALA A 173 -13.33 23.28 12.25
CA ALA A 173 -13.45 21.83 12.30
C ALA A 173 -12.60 21.22 13.43
N GLU A 174 -11.34 21.65 13.54
CA GLU A 174 -10.45 21.23 14.63
C GLU A 174 -11.02 21.58 16.01
N GLN A 175 -11.54 22.80 16.19
CA GLN A 175 -12.14 23.22 17.46
C GLN A 175 -13.36 22.38 17.82
N ALA A 176 -14.21 22.07 16.84
CA ALA A 176 -15.38 21.24 17.03
C ALA A 176 -14.99 19.81 17.46
N TYR A 177 -13.98 19.20 16.84
CA TYR A 177 -13.49 17.89 17.26
C TYR A 177 -12.87 17.91 18.66
N ARG A 178 -12.04 18.91 18.98
CA ARG A 178 -11.51 19.06 20.34
C ARG A 178 -12.63 19.22 21.38
N ARG A 179 -13.72 19.90 21.02
CA ARG A 179 -14.87 20.06 21.90
C ARG A 179 -15.61 18.74 22.11
N ALA A 180 -15.81 17.96 21.06
CA ALA A 180 -16.37 16.62 21.16
C ALA A 180 -15.53 15.72 22.09
N ILE A 181 -14.21 15.72 21.91
CA ILE A 181 -13.25 14.99 22.76
C ILE A 181 -13.34 15.43 24.22
N ALA A 182 -13.41 16.74 24.48
CA ALA A 182 -13.48 17.26 25.84
C ALA A 182 -14.79 16.88 26.57
N ILE A 183 -15.88 16.65 25.83
CA ILE A 183 -17.17 16.23 26.38
C ILE A 183 -17.20 14.71 26.58
N ALA A 184 -16.67 13.95 25.63
CA ALA A 184 -16.64 12.48 25.65
C ALA A 184 -15.22 11.98 25.26
N PRO A 185 -14.31 11.81 26.23
CA PRO A 185 -12.94 11.34 25.98
C PRO A 185 -12.85 9.89 25.50
N ASP A 186 -13.90 9.10 25.68
CA ASP A 186 -14.06 7.74 25.18
C ASP A 186 -14.66 7.68 23.76
N TYR A 187 -15.01 8.84 23.18
CA TYR A 187 -15.57 8.90 21.84
C TYR A 187 -14.47 8.89 20.77
N THR A 188 -14.22 7.71 20.19
CA THR A 188 -13.16 7.44 19.20
C THR A 188 -13.22 8.34 17.96
N ASP A 189 -14.43 8.59 17.43
CA ASP A 189 -14.60 9.19 16.12
C ASP A 189 -13.90 10.57 15.97
N PRO A 190 -14.11 11.54 16.90
CA PRO A 190 -13.36 12.80 16.92
C PRO A 190 -11.84 12.67 16.89
N TYR A 191 -11.27 11.67 17.58
CA TYR A 191 -9.81 11.47 17.60
C TYR A 191 -9.28 11.05 16.23
N LEU A 192 -9.99 10.14 15.54
CA LEU A 192 -9.63 9.69 14.19
C LEU A 192 -9.65 10.84 13.20
N ASN A 193 -10.74 11.61 13.14
CA ASN A 193 -10.86 12.70 12.17
C ASN A 193 -9.93 13.88 12.50
N LEU A 194 -9.78 14.25 13.78
CA LEU A 194 -8.86 15.31 14.17
C LEU A 194 -7.41 14.91 13.89
N GLY A 195 -7.03 13.65 14.11
CA GLY A 195 -5.68 13.18 13.79
C GLY A 195 -5.38 13.19 12.29
N CYS A 196 -6.34 12.82 11.44
CA CYS A 196 -6.25 13.02 9.98
C CYS A 196 -5.99 14.50 9.65
N LEU A 197 -6.84 15.38 10.18
CA LEU A 197 -6.80 16.82 9.93
C LEU A 197 -5.45 17.43 10.33
N LEU A 198 -4.92 17.05 11.50
CA LEU A 198 -3.62 17.51 11.98
C LEU A 198 -2.47 17.01 11.09
N THR A 199 -2.55 15.76 10.63
CA THR A 199 -1.54 15.19 9.73
C THR A 199 -1.53 15.90 8.38
N GLU A 200 -2.72 16.16 7.80
CA GLU A 200 -2.88 16.94 6.56
C GLU A 200 -2.39 18.40 6.71
N ALA A 201 -2.54 18.99 7.90
CA ALA A 201 -1.97 20.30 8.22
C ALA A 201 -0.44 20.29 8.41
N GLY A 202 0.23 19.13 8.33
CA GLY A 202 1.65 18.96 8.62
C GLY A 202 1.99 19.03 10.12
N ARG A 203 0.99 19.00 11.01
CA ARG A 203 1.16 19.01 12.48
C ARG A 203 1.27 17.58 13.01
N VAL A 204 2.19 16.81 12.44
CA VAL A 204 2.30 15.35 12.63
C VAL A 204 2.63 14.98 14.09
N GLN A 205 3.47 15.75 14.79
CA GLN A 205 3.80 15.51 16.20
C GLN A 205 2.59 15.70 17.13
N GLU A 206 1.67 16.60 16.76
CA GLU A 206 0.45 16.83 17.52
C GLU A 206 -0.57 15.72 17.25
N ALA A 207 -0.65 15.22 16.02
CA ALA A 207 -1.42 14.02 15.70
C ALA A 207 -0.91 12.79 16.48
N GLU A 208 0.42 12.63 16.62
CA GLU A 208 0.99 11.54 17.42
C GLU A 208 0.55 11.63 18.88
N SER A 209 0.65 12.83 19.45
CA SER A 209 0.24 13.08 20.85
C SER A 209 -1.24 12.78 21.04
N LEU A 210 -2.08 13.26 20.12
CA LEU A 210 -3.52 13.03 20.12
C LEU A 210 -3.87 11.53 20.06
N TYR A 211 -3.24 10.76 19.17
CA TYR A 211 -3.51 9.34 19.04
C TYR A 211 -3.01 8.54 20.25
N ARG A 212 -1.88 8.93 20.87
CA ARG A 212 -1.43 8.31 22.12
C ARG A 212 -2.41 8.56 23.25
N ASP A 213 -2.93 9.78 23.37
CA ASP A 213 -3.95 10.13 24.36
C ASP A 213 -5.24 9.34 24.12
N ALA A 214 -5.66 9.21 22.86
CA ALA A 214 -6.82 8.41 22.48
C ALA A 214 -6.66 6.93 22.87
N VAL A 215 -5.51 6.32 22.56
CA VAL A 215 -5.19 4.94 22.94
C VAL A 215 -5.18 4.76 24.45
N ALA A 216 -4.69 5.75 25.21
CA ALA A 216 -4.70 5.70 26.67
C ALA A 216 -6.10 5.83 27.27
N ALA A 217 -6.99 6.60 26.64
CA ALA A 217 -8.36 6.83 27.10
C ALA A 217 -9.34 5.71 26.72
N ILE A 218 -9.25 5.22 25.48
CA ILE A 218 -10.23 4.30 24.86
C ILE A 218 -9.78 2.84 24.95
N GLY A 219 -8.47 2.59 24.90
CA GLY A 219 -7.89 1.24 24.91
C GLY A 219 -7.81 0.60 23.52
N ASP A 220 -8.24 -0.67 23.41
CA ASP A 220 -7.99 -1.56 22.28
C ASP A 220 -8.90 -1.28 21.06
N GLU A 221 -8.72 -0.12 20.45
CA GLU A 221 -9.36 0.28 19.20
C GLU A 221 -8.38 0.11 18.02
N PRO A 222 -8.64 -0.81 17.06
CA PRO A 222 -7.74 -1.10 15.95
C PRO A 222 -7.38 0.11 15.11
N LEU A 223 -8.35 1.00 14.83
CA LEU A 223 -8.14 2.15 13.95
C LEU A 223 -7.23 3.20 14.57
N LEU A 224 -7.28 3.38 15.90
CA LEU A 224 -6.35 4.28 16.61
C LEU A 224 -4.91 3.77 16.50
N HIS A 225 -4.69 2.47 16.65
CA HIS A 225 -3.37 1.86 16.47
C HIS A 225 -2.88 1.91 15.03
N PHE A 226 -3.78 1.73 14.05
CA PHE A 226 -3.44 1.87 12.64
C PHE A 226 -3.00 3.29 12.31
N ASN A 227 -3.82 4.30 12.67
CA ASN A 227 -3.52 5.70 12.38
C ASN A 227 -2.30 6.20 13.16
N LEU A 228 -2.09 5.77 14.41
CA LEU A 228 -0.84 6.03 15.13
C LEU A 228 0.37 5.44 14.40
N GLY A 229 0.22 4.23 13.84
CA GLY A 229 1.25 3.60 13.00
C GLY A 229 1.62 4.46 11.80
N VAL A 230 0.61 4.95 11.07
CA VAL A 230 0.80 5.85 9.91
C VAL A 230 1.51 7.14 10.34
N THR A 231 1.04 7.79 11.40
CA THR A 231 1.67 9.02 11.91
C THR A 231 3.12 8.81 12.34
N LEU A 232 3.45 7.66 12.94
CA LEU A 232 4.82 7.32 13.32
C LEU A 232 5.72 7.07 12.11
N GLU A 233 5.17 6.57 11.01
CA GLU A 233 5.91 6.46 9.74
C GLU A 233 6.24 7.82 9.13
N ASP A 234 5.29 8.76 9.16
CA ASP A 234 5.52 10.13 8.70
C ASP A 234 6.60 10.84 9.52
N LEU A 235 6.81 10.40 10.77
CA LEU A 235 7.90 10.83 11.65
C LEU A 235 9.17 9.98 11.51
N GLU A 236 9.22 9.06 10.54
CA GLU A 236 10.33 8.13 10.28
C GLU A 236 10.68 7.20 11.46
N ARG A 237 9.74 6.97 12.39
CA ARG A 237 9.90 6.10 13.57
C ARG A 237 9.39 4.69 13.28
N TYR A 238 10.07 4.00 12.36
CA TYR A 238 9.59 2.76 11.76
C TYR A 238 9.39 1.60 12.74
N GLU A 239 10.24 1.45 13.76
CA GLU A 239 10.07 0.40 14.77
C GLU A 239 8.83 0.64 15.64
N ASP A 240 8.50 1.90 15.92
CA ASP A 240 7.31 2.28 16.70
C ASP A 240 6.05 2.12 15.87
N ALA A 241 6.11 2.47 14.58
CA ALA A 241 5.04 2.24 13.62
C ALA A 241 4.72 0.74 13.50
N LEU A 242 5.74 -0.13 13.36
CA LEU A 242 5.55 -1.58 13.34
C LEU A 242 4.86 -2.11 14.59
N ARG A 243 5.22 -1.61 15.78
CA ARG A 243 4.54 -2.02 17.03
C ARG A 243 3.06 -1.62 17.01
N SER A 244 2.74 -0.45 16.47
CA SER A 244 1.37 0.04 16.35
C SER A 244 0.57 -0.80 15.34
N TYR A 245 1.15 -1.12 14.18
CA TYR A 245 0.52 -2.03 13.22
C TYR A 245 0.33 -3.45 13.74
N HIS A 246 1.31 -3.98 14.48
CA HIS A 246 1.13 -5.28 15.12
C HIS A 246 0.02 -5.26 16.16
N ARG A 247 -0.09 -4.20 16.97
CA ARG A 247 -1.20 -4.08 17.92
C ARG A 247 -2.55 -4.00 17.22
N CYS A 248 -2.64 -3.24 16.13
CA CYS A 248 -3.82 -3.21 15.27
C CYS A 248 -4.19 -4.61 14.74
N ILE A 249 -3.21 -5.36 14.21
CA ILE A 249 -3.40 -6.73 13.71
C ILE A 249 -3.78 -7.72 14.82
N ASP A 250 -3.25 -7.55 16.03
CA ASP A 250 -3.58 -8.41 17.17
C ASP A 250 -5.06 -8.25 17.57
N ILE A 251 -5.62 -7.05 17.45
CA ILE A 251 -7.03 -6.76 17.76
C ILE A 251 -7.95 -7.08 16.57
N ALA A 252 -7.53 -6.72 15.34
CA ALA A 252 -8.25 -6.95 14.09
C ALA A 252 -7.36 -7.68 13.06
N PRO A 253 -7.27 -9.03 13.14
CA PRO A 253 -6.37 -9.82 12.30
C PRO A 253 -6.68 -9.83 10.80
N ASP A 254 -7.84 -9.30 10.40
CA ASP A 254 -8.34 -9.18 9.04
C ASP A 254 -8.16 -7.77 8.46
N MET A 255 -7.61 -6.82 9.23
CA MET A 255 -7.31 -5.48 8.73
C MET A 255 -6.18 -5.53 7.71
N ALA A 256 -6.58 -5.63 6.43
CA ALA A 256 -5.66 -5.84 5.33
C ALA A 256 -4.62 -4.71 5.21
N ASP A 257 -5.05 -3.46 5.39
CA ASP A 257 -4.16 -2.29 5.27
C ASP A 257 -3.04 -2.29 6.31
N ALA A 258 -3.33 -2.73 7.55
CA ALA A 258 -2.31 -2.90 8.58
C ALA A 258 -1.27 -3.98 8.19
N HIS A 259 -1.71 -5.08 7.58
CA HIS A 259 -0.81 -6.08 7.01
C HIS A 259 0.04 -5.52 5.86
N PHE A 260 -0.54 -4.70 4.98
CA PHE A 260 0.20 -4.09 3.88
C PHE A 260 1.30 -3.14 4.39
N ASN A 261 0.96 -2.24 5.32
CA ASN A 261 1.93 -1.28 5.87
C ASN A 261 3.04 -1.98 6.66
N ALA A 262 2.69 -2.98 7.50
CA ALA A 262 3.70 -3.77 8.20
C ALA A 262 4.63 -4.53 7.22
N ALA A 263 4.09 -5.05 6.11
CA ALA A 263 4.90 -5.74 5.10
C ALA A 263 5.92 -4.80 4.44
N ARG A 264 5.48 -3.59 4.05
CA ARG A 264 6.36 -2.56 3.47
C ARG A 264 7.47 -2.15 4.44
N LEU A 265 7.16 -2.02 5.73
CA LEU A 265 8.13 -1.59 6.74
C LEU A 265 9.17 -2.67 6.98
N HIS A 266 8.74 -3.93 7.05
CA HIS A 266 9.66 -5.05 7.14
C HIS A 266 10.58 -5.15 5.91
N GLU A 267 10.09 -4.86 4.71
CA GLU A 267 10.92 -4.81 3.50
C GLU A 267 11.97 -3.69 3.59
N GLN A 268 11.56 -2.48 4.01
CA GLN A 268 12.46 -1.35 4.20
C GLN A 268 13.55 -1.61 5.26
N LEU A 269 13.20 -2.33 6.33
CA LEU A 269 14.13 -2.72 7.39
C LEU A 269 14.94 -3.99 7.06
N GLY A 270 14.74 -4.60 5.89
CA GLY A 270 15.48 -5.77 5.42
C GLY A 270 14.99 -7.13 5.93
N ASP A 271 13.85 -7.21 6.63
CA ASP A 271 13.22 -8.45 7.05
C ASP A 271 12.24 -8.99 5.98
N ALA A 272 12.82 -9.55 4.91
CA ALA A 272 12.05 -10.13 3.82
C ALA A 272 11.11 -11.27 4.25
N HIS A 273 11.46 -12.02 5.31
CA HIS A 273 10.66 -13.14 5.79
C HIS A 273 9.34 -12.67 6.39
N ARG A 274 9.38 -11.65 7.27
CA ARG A 274 8.17 -11.07 7.85
C ARG A 274 7.36 -10.34 6.78
N ALA A 275 8.00 -9.61 5.87
CA ALA A 275 7.32 -8.92 4.78
C ALA A 275 6.44 -9.87 3.94
N ILE A 276 6.99 -11.02 3.51
CA ILE A 276 6.25 -12.02 2.73
C ILE A 276 5.04 -12.56 3.52
N ARG A 277 5.21 -12.82 4.82
CA ARG A 277 4.12 -13.30 5.68
C ARG A 277 2.97 -12.30 5.70
N HIS A 278 3.26 -11.01 5.92
CA HIS A 278 2.25 -9.96 5.95
C HIS A 278 1.61 -9.72 4.57
N PHE A 279 2.38 -9.74 3.48
CA PHE A 279 1.81 -9.65 2.13
C PHE A 279 0.86 -10.79 1.79
N ASN A 280 1.14 -12.01 2.28
CA ASN A 280 0.23 -13.13 2.10
C ASN A 280 -1.10 -12.94 2.85
N GLN A 281 -1.06 -12.35 4.06
CA GLN A 281 -2.28 -12.02 4.81
C GLN A 281 -3.06 -10.89 4.13
N TYR A 282 -2.39 -9.81 3.71
CA TYR A 282 -3.01 -8.74 2.91
C TYR A 282 -3.77 -9.32 1.69
N ARG A 283 -3.12 -10.20 0.91
CA ARG A 283 -3.74 -10.85 -0.24
C ARG A 283 -4.89 -11.79 0.11
N LYS A 284 -4.93 -12.33 1.33
CA LYS A 284 -6.01 -13.18 1.82
C LYS A 284 -7.25 -12.33 2.13
N TYR A 285 -7.06 -11.16 2.75
CA TYR A 285 -8.16 -10.31 3.21
C TYR A 285 -8.65 -9.28 2.18
N CYS A 286 -7.88 -8.97 1.12
CA CYS A 286 -8.34 -8.13 0.00
C CYS A 286 -9.11 -8.87 -1.12
N ARG A 287 -9.47 -10.14 -0.92
CA ARG A 287 -10.14 -10.96 -1.95
C ARG A 287 -11.65 -10.92 -1.86
#